data_AF-A0A2A6BGY7-F1
#
_entry.id   AF-A0A2A6BGY7-F1
#
_cell.length_a   1.000
_cell.length_b   1.000
_cell.length_c   1.000
_cell.angle_alpha   90.00
_cell.angle_beta   90.00
_cell.angle_gamma   90.00
#
_symmetry.space_group_name_H-M   'P 1'
#
loop_
_entity.id
_entity.type
_entity.pdbx_description
1 polymer ?
#
loop_
_entity_poly.entity_id
_entity_poly.type
_entity_poly.pdbx_seq_one_letter_code
_entity_poly.pdbx_strand_id
1 'polypeptide(L)'
;MRLVTFAVSACFLAIVASQGIVYNSWICTSFSIGATTPTDVKNKYKTMIANLNKDTTLKAQKARATTFLNKNWKLIGTIFDKDVLAQTITRSTGMIESRWKITTYLKELLAKLKAKLAAAKFTEIKNMLWAKDKTNGNNAYYFYDEWKEDLLAAIPAAAKKTEITKIVAEYEKANPDFEAEKKSFLPGKGFNKCSLT
;
A
#
# COMPACT_ATOMS: atom_id res chain seq x y z
N MET A 1 16.75 -36.08 34.82
CA MET A 1 15.91 -35.81 33.63
C MET A 1 15.23 -34.45 33.83
N ARG A 2 15.73 -33.39 33.19
CA ARG A 2 15.07 -32.08 33.14
C ARG A 2 15.08 -31.64 31.68
N LEU A 3 13.94 -31.78 31.01
CA LEU A 3 13.76 -31.34 29.63
C LEU A 3 13.45 -29.84 29.64
N VAL A 4 14.29 -29.11 28.94
CA VAL A 4 14.27 -27.66 28.77
C VAL A 4 13.05 -27.27 27.93
N THR A 5 12.16 -26.48 28.51
CA THR A 5 11.04 -25.87 27.79
C THR A 5 11.57 -24.86 26.78
N PHE A 6 11.34 -25.13 25.49
CA PHE A 6 11.60 -24.18 24.41
C PHE A 6 10.73 -22.94 24.60
N ALA A 7 11.36 -21.82 24.95
CA ALA A 7 10.75 -20.50 24.80
C ALA A 7 10.60 -20.22 23.29
N VAL A 8 9.39 -20.39 22.76
CA VAL A 8 9.05 -19.93 21.42
C VAL A 8 9.12 -18.41 21.45
N SER A 9 10.24 -17.90 20.94
CA SER A 9 10.53 -16.49 20.78
C SER A 9 9.42 -15.83 19.96
N ALA A 10 8.50 -15.15 20.64
CA ALA A 10 7.55 -14.21 20.06
C ALA A 10 8.29 -12.92 19.65
N CYS A 11 9.31 -13.05 18.81
CA CYS A 11 9.80 -11.93 18.03
C CYS A 11 8.88 -11.77 16.82
N PHE A 12 7.63 -11.34 17.07
CA PHE A 12 6.91 -10.51 16.11
C PHE A 12 7.69 -9.21 16.00
N LEU A 13 8.82 -9.26 15.28
CA LEU A 13 9.56 -8.09 14.86
C LEU A 13 8.54 -7.17 14.22
N ALA A 14 8.30 -6.03 14.88
CA ALA A 14 7.45 -4.98 14.38
C ALA A 14 7.85 -4.75 12.92
N ILE A 15 7.01 -5.20 11.99
CA ILE A 15 7.16 -4.86 10.59
C ILE A 15 6.85 -3.37 10.57
N VAL A 16 7.87 -2.54 10.79
CA VAL A 16 7.76 -1.08 10.77
C VAL A 16 7.39 -0.72 9.34
N ALA A 17 6.07 -0.63 9.12
CA ALA A 17 5.48 -0.64 7.81
C ALA A 17 5.61 0.75 7.21
N SER A 18 6.78 1.05 6.65
CA SER A 18 6.81 2.01 5.56
C SER A 18 5.81 1.53 4.51
N GLN A 19 4.80 2.35 4.24
CA GLN A 19 3.77 2.06 3.24
C GLN A 19 4.32 2.18 1.81
N GLY A 20 5.55 2.71 1.63
CA GLY A 20 6.18 2.86 0.33
C GLY A 20 5.41 3.77 -0.63
N ILE A 21 4.64 4.73 -0.09
CA ILE A 21 3.79 5.61 -0.88
C ILE A 21 4.66 6.51 -1.76
N VAL A 22 4.44 6.47 -3.06
CA VAL A 22 5.04 7.38 -4.03
C VAL A 22 4.26 8.70 -4.08
N TYR A 23 4.95 9.81 -4.39
CA TYR A 23 4.34 11.13 -4.31
C TYR A 23 3.18 11.31 -5.30
N ASN A 24 3.30 10.78 -6.52
CA ASN A 24 2.27 10.85 -7.56
C ASN A 24 1.30 9.65 -7.54
N SER A 25 1.08 9.05 -6.36
CA SER A 25 0.19 7.91 -6.15
C SER A 25 -1.29 8.30 -6.19
N TRP A 26 -2.18 7.31 -6.14
CA TRP A 26 -3.62 7.54 -5.96
C TRP A 26 -3.96 8.28 -4.68
N ILE A 27 -3.11 8.16 -3.66
CA ILE A 27 -3.27 8.97 -2.46
C ILE A 27 -3.17 10.46 -2.80
N CYS A 28 -2.34 10.89 -3.75
CA CYS A 28 -2.19 12.29 -4.09
C CYS A 28 -3.47 12.97 -4.61
N THR A 29 -4.22 12.30 -5.49
CA THR A 29 -5.48 12.86 -5.99
C THR A 29 -6.53 12.96 -4.89
N SER A 30 -6.46 12.08 -3.88
CA SER A 30 -7.36 12.16 -2.72
C SER A 30 -7.20 13.47 -1.92
N PHE A 31 -5.98 14.04 -1.89
CA PHE A 31 -5.67 15.32 -1.24
C PHE A 31 -6.01 16.54 -2.11
N SER A 32 -6.59 16.32 -3.29
CA SER A 32 -6.92 17.37 -4.26
C SER A 32 -5.71 18.19 -4.74
N ILE A 33 -4.50 17.60 -4.66
CA ILE A 33 -3.29 18.22 -5.19
C ILE A 33 -3.32 18.09 -6.72
N GLY A 34 -3.23 19.22 -7.41
CA GLY A 34 -3.35 19.29 -8.87
C GLY A 34 -2.42 20.32 -9.50
N ALA A 35 -2.60 20.55 -10.81
CA ALA A 35 -1.76 21.46 -11.58
C ALA A 35 -1.78 22.90 -11.02
N THR A 36 -2.96 23.36 -10.58
CA THR A 36 -3.18 24.70 -10.03
C THR A 36 -2.74 24.87 -8.57
N THR A 37 -2.34 23.78 -7.89
CA THR A 37 -1.84 23.88 -6.52
C THR A 37 -0.49 24.61 -6.48
N PRO A 38 -0.30 25.61 -5.61
CA PRO A 38 0.97 26.30 -5.47
C PRO A 38 2.16 25.36 -5.21
N THR A 39 3.33 25.70 -5.76
CA THR A 39 4.55 24.89 -5.65
C THR A 39 4.98 24.66 -4.20
N ASP A 40 4.80 25.64 -3.31
CA ASP A 40 5.12 25.48 -1.89
C ASP A 40 4.24 24.41 -1.23
N VAL A 41 2.94 24.35 -1.56
CA VAL A 41 2.01 23.33 -1.07
C VAL A 41 2.35 21.96 -1.66
N LYS A 42 2.71 21.87 -2.95
CA LYS A 42 3.21 20.63 -3.57
C LYS A 42 4.46 20.11 -2.85
N ASN A 43 5.39 20.98 -2.45
CA ASN A 43 6.58 20.59 -1.69
C ASN A 43 6.24 20.15 -0.26
N LYS A 44 5.34 20.87 0.43
CA LYS A 44 4.83 20.44 1.76
C LYS A 44 4.13 19.08 1.67
N TYR A 45 3.40 18.80 0.59
CA TYR A 45 2.78 17.50 0.32
C TYR A 45 3.84 16.39 0.17
N LYS A 46 4.89 16.61 -0.64
CA LYS A 46 6.01 15.64 -0.77
C LYS A 46 6.65 15.32 0.59
N THR A 47 6.92 16.35 1.40
CA THR A 47 7.44 16.18 2.78
C THR A 47 6.46 15.42 3.67
N MET A 48 5.17 15.72 3.57
CA MET A 48 4.12 15.01 4.31
C MET A 48 4.12 13.51 3.97
N ILE A 49 4.15 13.15 2.69
CA ILE A 49 4.22 11.74 2.26
C ILE A 49 5.51 11.05 2.73
N ALA A 50 6.65 11.74 2.66
CA ALA A 50 7.91 11.21 3.17
C ALA A 50 7.84 10.89 4.67
N ASN A 51 7.15 11.72 5.45
CA ASN A 51 6.93 11.49 6.89
C ASN A 51 5.84 10.43 7.15
N LEU A 52 4.80 10.36 6.34
CA LEU A 52 3.77 9.32 6.42
C LEU A 52 4.39 7.92 6.24
N ASN A 53 5.35 7.80 5.33
CA ASN A 53 6.13 6.57 5.12
C ASN A 53 7.06 6.20 6.29
N LYS A 54 7.27 7.09 7.27
CA LYS A 54 8.02 6.82 8.51
C LYS A 54 7.11 6.52 9.69
N ASP A 55 5.84 6.89 9.61
CA ASP A 55 4.87 6.61 10.67
C ASP A 55 4.59 5.10 10.74
N THR A 56 4.60 4.58 11.97
CA THR A 56 4.49 3.15 12.24
C THR A 56 3.08 2.70 12.60
N THR A 57 2.12 3.63 12.65
CA THR A 57 0.72 3.34 12.98
C THR A 57 -0.24 4.06 12.05
N LEU A 58 -1.36 3.41 11.73
CA LEU A 58 -2.43 4.02 10.93
C LEU A 58 -2.97 5.31 11.59
N LYS A 59 -3.07 5.34 12.92
CA LYS A 59 -3.51 6.53 13.67
C LYS A 59 -2.58 7.72 13.41
N ALA A 60 -1.26 7.53 13.48
CA ALA A 60 -0.29 8.59 13.21
C ALA A 60 -0.38 9.10 11.76
N GLN A 61 -0.54 8.18 10.79
CA GLN A 61 -0.65 8.54 9.38
C GLN A 61 -1.92 9.35 9.08
N LYS A 62 -3.06 8.92 9.62
CA LYS A 62 -4.33 9.68 9.51
C LYS A 62 -4.19 11.05 10.16
N ALA A 63 -3.63 11.14 11.37
CA ALA A 63 -3.42 12.41 12.05
C ALA A 63 -2.52 13.37 11.26
N ARG A 64 -1.47 12.84 10.62
CA ARG A 64 -0.57 13.62 9.76
C ARG A 64 -1.28 14.17 8.53
N ALA A 65 -2.07 13.32 7.85
CA ALA A 65 -2.87 13.71 6.70
C ALA A 65 -3.89 14.82 7.05
N THR A 66 -4.63 14.62 8.14
CA THR A 66 -5.59 15.60 8.65
C THR A 66 -4.91 16.93 9.01
N THR A 67 -3.76 16.87 9.69
CA THR A 67 -2.99 18.08 10.05
C THR A 67 -2.52 18.84 8.81
N PHE A 68 -2.05 18.13 7.79
CA PHE A 68 -1.64 18.74 6.53
C PHE A 68 -2.80 19.48 5.86
N LEU A 69 -3.97 18.83 5.72
CA LEU A 69 -5.15 19.43 5.10
C LEU A 69 -5.64 20.64 5.90
N ASN A 70 -5.80 20.52 7.22
CA ASN A 70 -6.23 21.64 8.08
C ASN A 70 -5.33 22.88 7.96
N LYS A 71 -4.02 22.69 7.75
CA LYS A 71 -3.05 23.79 7.63
C LYS A 71 -2.97 24.42 6.24
N ASN A 72 -3.30 23.68 5.18
CA ASN A 72 -3.01 24.11 3.81
C ASN A 72 -4.25 24.22 2.90
N TRP A 73 -5.44 23.82 3.36
CA TRP A 73 -6.62 23.69 2.48
C TRP A 73 -6.97 24.95 1.69
N LYS A 74 -6.85 26.14 2.28
CA LYS A 74 -7.13 27.41 1.59
C LYS A 74 -6.22 27.67 0.39
N LEU A 75 -5.04 27.03 0.34
CA LEU A 75 -4.09 27.12 -0.75
C LEU A 75 -4.30 26.01 -1.79
N ILE A 76 -5.16 25.04 -1.49
CA ILE A 76 -5.55 23.98 -2.41
C ILE A 76 -6.83 24.47 -3.10
N GLY A 77 -6.69 25.09 -4.29
CA GLY A 77 -7.78 25.85 -4.93
C GLY A 77 -9.09 25.11 -5.21
N THR A 78 -9.12 23.78 -5.06
CA THR A 78 -10.34 22.96 -5.15
C THR A 78 -11.09 22.82 -3.82
N ILE A 79 -10.51 23.29 -2.70
CA ILE A 79 -11.11 23.22 -1.37
C ILE A 79 -11.51 24.64 -0.96
N PHE A 80 -12.74 25.03 -1.29
CA PHE A 80 -13.23 26.40 -1.14
C PHE A 80 -13.94 26.68 0.19
N ASP A 81 -14.36 25.63 0.92
CA ASP A 81 -15.01 25.76 2.23
C ASP A 81 -14.67 24.61 3.20
N LYS A 82 -15.24 24.67 4.40
CA LYS A 82 -15.01 23.67 5.46
C LYS A 82 -15.70 22.33 5.19
N ASP A 83 -16.77 22.30 4.41
CA ASP A 83 -17.49 21.06 4.11
C ASP A 83 -16.72 20.26 3.07
N VAL A 84 -16.17 20.92 2.05
CA VAL A 84 -15.25 20.34 1.07
C VAL A 84 -13.96 19.88 1.75
N LEU A 85 -13.46 20.63 2.74
CA LEU A 85 -12.33 20.19 3.56
C LEU A 85 -12.65 18.90 4.33
N ALA A 86 -13.80 18.82 5.01
CA ALA A 86 -14.19 17.65 5.75
C ALA A 86 -14.30 16.41 4.83
N GLN A 87 -14.93 16.56 3.66
CA GLN A 87 -15.00 15.50 2.65
C GLN A 87 -13.60 15.08 2.15
N THR A 88 -12.72 16.05 1.93
CA THR A 88 -11.34 15.77 1.50
C THR A 88 -10.55 15.03 2.58
N ILE A 89 -10.69 15.39 3.85
CA ILE A 89 -10.09 14.67 4.99
C ILE A 89 -10.61 13.23 5.04
N THR A 90 -11.93 13.02 4.95
CA THR A 90 -12.53 11.68 4.94
C THR A 90 -11.98 10.83 3.81
N ARG A 91 -11.96 11.37 2.58
CA ARG A 91 -11.43 10.67 1.41
C ARG A 91 -9.93 10.35 1.56
N SER A 92 -9.11 11.32 1.94
CA SER A 92 -7.65 11.13 2.08
C SER A 92 -7.30 10.12 3.18
N THR A 93 -7.97 10.19 4.33
CA THR A 93 -7.74 9.25 5.43
C THR A 93 -8.26 7.85 5.10
N GLY A 94 -9.35 7.73 4.34
CA GLY A 94 -9.83 6.47 3.78
C GLY A 94 -8.83 5.82 2.81
N MET A 95 -8.23 6.60 1.91
CA MET A 95 -7.20 6.09 0.98
C MET A 95 -5.93 5.64 1.70
N ILE A 96 -5.51 6.34 2.76
CA ILE A 96 -4.37 5.93 3.61
C ILE A 96 -4.68 4.62 4.34
N GLU A 97 -5.90 4.45 4.82
CA GLU A 97 -6.33 3.20 5.46
C GLU A 97 -6.38 2.03 4.46
N SER A 98 -6.96 2.23 3.27
CA SER A 98 -6.95 1.21 2.22
C SER A 98 -5.52 0.80 1.87
N ARG A 99 -4.61 1.77 1.68
CA ARG A 99 -3.20 1.48 1.45
C ARG A 99 -2.55 0.68 2.59
N TRP A 100 -2.85 1.03 3.84
CA TRP A 100 -2.37 0.28 5.01
C TRP A 100 -2.83 -1.18 4.96
N LYS A 101 -4.12 -1.43 4.70
CA LYS A 101 -4.70 -2.78 4.59
C LYS A 101 -4.05 -3.57 3.46
N ILE A 102 -3.95 -2.98 2.27
CA ILE A 102 -3.28 -3.58 1.09
C ILE A 102 -1.84 -3.96 1.41
N THR A 103 -1.06 -3.06 2.02
CA THR A 103 0.35 -3.36 2.32
C THR A 103 0.50 -4.45 3.36
N THR A 104 -0.41 -4.51 4.34
CA THR A 104 -0.45 -5.57 5.35
C THR A 104 -0.74 -6.91 4.68
N TYR A 105 -1.80 -6.98 3.87
CA TYR A 105 -2.18 -8.16 3.09
C TYR A 105 -1.00 -8.68 2.25
N LEU A 106 -0.35 -7.81 1.48
CA LEU A 106 0.76 -8.18 0.62
C LEU A 106 1.99 -8.68 1.41
N LYS A 107 2.28 -8.06 2.56
CA LYS A 107 3.41 -8.47 3.42
C LYS A 107 3.16 -9.82 4.08
N GLU A 108 1.95 -10.10 4.50
CA GLU A 108 1.56 -11.38 5.06
C GLU A 108 1.58 -12.50 4.02
N LEU A 109 1.09 -12.23 2.80
CA LEU A 109 1.22 -13.17 1.68
C LEU A 109 2.70 -13.47 1.40
N LEU A 110 3.54 -12.44 1.29
CA LEU A 110 4.98 -12.61 1.13
C LEU A 110 5.61 -13.43 2.27
N ALA A 111 5.16 -13.26 3.52
CA ALA A 111 5.67 -14.06 4.64
C ALA A 111 5.33 -15.56 4.47
N LYS A 112 4.13 -15.89 3.99
CA LYS A 112 3.75 -17.28 3.67
C LYS A 112 4.60 -17.84 2.52
N LEU A 113 4.85 -17.04 1.49
CA LEU A 113 5.69 -17.43 0.34
C LEU A 113 7.16 -17.61 0.76
N LYS A 114 7.68 -16.75 1.65
CA LYS A 114 9.06 -16.82 2.16
C LYS A 114 9.40 -18.18 2.75
N ALA A 115 8.46 -18.80 3.44
CA ALA A 115 8.65 -20.11 4.06
C ALA A 115 8.83 -21.26 3.05
N LYS A 116 8.49 -21.03 1.77
CA LYS A 116 8.44 -22.07 0.72
C LYS A 116 9.43 -21.89 -0.42
N LEU A 117 10.08 -20.73 -0.45
CA LEU A 117 10.96 -20.30 -1.52
C LEU A 117 12.40 -20.18 -1.03
N ALA A 118 13.36 -20.48 -1.91
CA ALA A 118 14.76 -20.15 -1.65
C ALA A 118 14.93 -18.64 -1.45
N ALA A 119 15.84 -18.22 -0.57
CA ALA A 119 16.00 -16.81 -0.18
C ALA A 119 16.24 -15.86 -1.36
N ALA A 120 17.04 -16.28 -2.35
CA ALA A 120 17.30 -15.50 -3.56
C ALA A 120 16.01 -15.30 -4.38
N LYS A 121 15.26 -16.39 -4.60
CA LYS A 121 14.01 -16.36 -5.36
C LYS A 121 12.91 -15.57 -4.63
N PHE A 122 12.82 -15.70 -3.31
CA PHE A 122 11.94 -14.86 -2.50
C PHE A 122 12.28 -13.37 -2.64
N THR A 123 13.58 -13.02 -2.65
CA THR A 123 14.02 -11.63 -2.80
C THR A 123 13.64 -11.07 -4.16
N GLU A 124 13.82 -11.83 -5.24
CA GLU A 124 13.38 -11.49 -6.60
C GLU A 124 11.86 -11.21 -6.65
N ILE A 125 11.03 -12.15 -6.17
CA ILE A 125 9.56 -12.03 -6.15
C ILE A 125 9.10 -10.83 -5.32
N LYS A 126 9.69 -10.61 -4.14
CA LYS A 126 9.39 -9.47 -3.28
C LYS A 126 9.70 -8.15 -3.98
N ASN A 127 10.86 -8.07 -4.63
CA ASN A 127 11.27 -6.84 -5.33
C ASN A 127 10.36 -6.56 -6.53
N MET A 128 9.97 -7.61 -7.27
CA MET A 128 9.02 -7.52 -8.36
C MET A 128 7.66 -6.97 -7.91
N LEU A 129 7.12 -7.46 -6.78
CA LEU A 129 5.88 -6.94 -6.20
C LEU A 129 5.97 -5.43 -5.95
N TRP A 130 6.99 -4.99 -5.21
CA TRP A 130 7.12 -3.58 -4.83
C TRP A 130 7.51 -2.68 -5.99
N ALA A 131 8.14 -3.21 -7.05
CA ALA A 131 8.37 -2.48 -8.29
C ALA A 131 7.05 -2.20 -9.00
N LYS A 132 6.21 -3.22 -9.21
CA LYS A 132 4.87 -3.03 -9.81
C LYS A 132 4.00 -2.10 -8.98
N ASP A 133 4.07 -2.22 -7.66
CA ASP A 133 3.37 -1.34 -6.73
C ASP A 133 3.69 0.14 -6.94
N LYS A 134 4.99 0.47 -7.05
CA LYS A 134 5.41 1.85 -7.33
C LYS A 134 4.98 2.31 -8.73
N THR A 135 5.17 1.48 -9.74
CA THR A 135 4.81 1.79 -11.13
C THR A 135 3.32 2.11 -11.27
N ASN A 136 2.47 1.38 -10.53
CA ASN A 136 1.03 1.55 -10.52
C ASN A 136 0.53 2.54 -9.45
N GLY A 137 1.39 3.44 -8.96
CA GLY A 137 0.98 4.50 -8.05
C GLY A 137 0.39 3.99 -6.73
N ASN A 138 0.92 2.87 -6.23
CA ASN A 138 0.49 2.14 -5.04
C ASN A 138 -0.92 1.55 -5.09
N ASN A 139 -1.49 1.37 -6.29
CA ASN A 139 -2.78 0.73 -6.49
C ASN A 139 -2.62 -0.76 -6.79
N ALA A 140 -2.69 -1.61 -5.75
CA ALA A 140 -2.58 -3.06 -5.88
C ALA A 140 -3.61 -3.70 -6.80
N TYR A 141 -4.80 -3.11 -6.90
CA TYR A 141 -5.90 -3.67 -7.70
C TYR A 141 -5.60 -3.72 -9.19
N TYR A 142 -4.68 -2.89 -9.70
CA TYR A 142 -4.31 -2.89 -11.12
C TYR A 142 -3.21 -3.89 -11.49
N PHE A 143 -2.36 -4.30 -10.55
CA PHE A 143 -1.20 -5.14 -10.87
C PHE A 143 -1.16 -6.47 -10.14
N TYR A 144 -2.05 -6.70 -9.16
CA TYR A 144 -1.95 -7.89 -8.32
C TYR A 144 -2.10 -9.19 -9.10
N ASP A 145 -3.01 -9.27 -10.06
CA ASP A 145 -3.17 -10.47 -10.91
C ASP A 145 -1.95 -10.67 -11.82
N GLU A 146 -1.48 -9.61 -12.48
CA GLU A 146 -0.25 -9.63 -13.29
C GLU A 146 0.97 -10.06 -12.45
N TRP A 147 1.07 -9.59 -11.21
CA TRP A 147 2.11 -10.01 -10.28
C TRP A 147 2.00 -11.50 -9.94
N LYS A 148 0.80 -12.07 -9.80
CA LYS A 148 0.61 -13.51 -9.57
C LYS A 148 1.10 -14.32 -10.77
N GLU A 149 0.83 -13.86 -11.98
CA GLU A 149 1.33 -14.50 -13.21
C GLU A 149 2.87 -14.49 -13.25
N ASP A 150 3.49 -13.33 -13.00
CA ASP A 150 4.94 -13.21 -12.98
C ASP A 150 5.60 -14.02 -11.84
N LEU A 151 4.96 -14.05 -10.66
CA LEU A 151 5.35 -14.92 -9.54
C LEU A 151 5.44 -16.38 -9.96
N LEU A 152 4.40 -16.88 -10.65
CA LEU A 152 4.35 -18.28 -11.10
C LEU A 152 5.32 -18.53 -12.25
N ALA A 153 5.54 -17.56 -13.13
CA ALA A 153 6.53 -17.65 -14.20
C ALA A 153 7.97 -17.75 -13.65
N ALA A 154 8.26 -17.02 -12.56
CA ALA A 154 9.59 -17.01 -11.92
C ALA A 154 9.97 -18.32 -11.19
N ILE A 155 9.03 -19.24 -11.00
CA ILE A 155 9.23 -20.52 -10.31
C ILE A 155 9.37 -21.63 -11.36
N PRO A 156 10.56 -22.23 -11.58
CA PRO A 156 10.73 -23.19 -12.67
C PRO A 156 10.04 -24.55 -12.41
N ALA A 157 10.03 -25.02 -11.16
CA ALA A 157 9.55 -26.35 -10.83
C ALA A 157 8.01 -26.42 -10.75
N ALA A 158 7.40 -27.30 -11.55
CA ALA A 158 5.94 -27.47 -11.62
C ALA A 158 5.30 -27.78 -10.25
N ALA A 159 5.88 -28.72 -9.50
CA ALA A 159 5.38 -29.06 -8.16
C ALA A 159 5.39 -27.85 -7.21
N LYS A 160 6.40 -26.98 -7.33
CA LYS A 160 6.50 -25.75 -6.53
C LYS A 160 5.47 -24.71 -6.99
N LYS A 161 5.20 -24.58 -8.29
CA LYS A 161 4.10 -23.73 -8.80
C LYS A 161 2.75 -24.14 -8.22
N THR A 162 2.45 -25.44 -8.18
CA THR A 162 1.21 -25.96 -7.59
C THR A 162 1.11 -25.63 -6.11
N GLU A 163 2.19 -25.82 -5.34
CA GLU A 163 2.22 -25.46 -3.92
C GLU A 163 1.99 -23.95 -3.69
N ILE A 164 2.67 -23.09 -4.45
CA ILE A 164 2.51 -21.64 -4.35
C ILE A 164 1.10 -21.21 -4.75
N THR A 165 0.54 -21.77 -5.83
CA THR A 165 -0.83 -21.49 -6.28
C THR A 165 -1.84 -21.80 -5.17
N LYS A 166 -1.68 -22.94 -4.50
CA LYS A 166 -2.54 -23.32 -3.36
C LYS A 166 -2.43 -22.33 -2.20
N ILE A 167 -1.21 -21.90 -1.84
CA ILE A 167 -1.00 -20.92 -0.76
C ILE A 167 -1.66 -19.58 -1.07
N VAL A 168 -1.52 -19.09 -2.31
CA VAL A 168 -2.14 -17.84 -2.76
C VAL A 168 -3.67 -17.97 -2.69
N ALA A 169 -4.24 -19.03 -3.25
CA ALA A 169 -5.68 -19.25 -3.26
C ALA A 169 -6.28 -19.39 -1.84
N GLU A 170 -5.60 -20.12 -0.95
CA GLU A 170 -6.01 -20.24 0.45
C GLU A 170 -5.94 -18.90 1.18
N TYR A 171 -4.91 -18.09 0.91
CA TYR A 171 -4.79 -16.76 1.50
C TYR A 171 -5.86 -15.80 1.00
N GLU A 172 -6.15 -15.79 -0.30
CA GLU A 172 -7.23 -14.98 -0.90
C GLU A 172 -8.59 -15.38 -0.32
N LYS A 173 -8.87 -16.68 -0.21
CA LYS A 173 -10.10 -17.18 0.40
C LYS A 173 -10.26 -16.75 1.86
N ALA A 174 -9.16 -16.70 2.62
CA ALA A 174 -9.17 -16.27 4.01
C ALA A 174 -9.28 -14.75 4.18
N ASN A 175 -9.10 -13.96 3.12
CA ASN A 175 -9.08 -12.51 3.14
C ASN A 175 -10.00 -11.93 2.04
N PRO A 176 -11.31 -12.21 2.11
CA PRO A 176 -12.26 -11.83 1.06
C PRO A 176 -12.38 -10.31 0.86
N ASP A 177 -12.05 -9.52 1.89
CA ASP A 177 -12.11 -8.05 1.85
C ASP A 177 -11.18 -7.46 0.79
N PHE A 178 -10.00 -8.05 0.56
CA PHE A 178 -9.08 -7.57 -0.49
C PHE A 178 -9.71 -7.71 -1.89
N GLU A 179 -10.35 -8.84 -2.15
CA GLU A 179 -11.05 -9.09 -3.42
C GLU A 179 -12.34 -8.25 -3.55
N ALA A 180 -13.05 -8.00 -2.45
CA ALA A 180 -14.22 -7.13 -2.44
C ALA A 180 -13.85 -5.65 -2.71
N GLU A 181 -12.77 -5.16 -2.09
CA GLU A 181 -12.25 -3.82 -2.33
C GLU A 181 -11.74 -3.69 -3.76
N LYS A 182 -11.05 -4.70 -4.31
CA LYS A 182 -10.62 -4.73 -5.71
C LYS A 182 -11.77 -4.47 -6.67
N LYS A 183 -12.92 -5.12 -6.47
CA LYS A 183 -14.12 -4.90 -7.30
C LYS A 183 -14.70 -3.48 -7.15
N SER A 184 -14.60 -2.90 -5.96
CA SER A 184 -15.13 -1.56 -5.65
C SER A 184 -14.26 -0.43 -6.19
N PHE A 185 -12.95 -0.68 -6.34
CA PHE A 185 -11.95 0.31 -6.75
C PHE A 185 -11.48 0.16 -8.21
N LEU A 186 -12.18 -0.62 -9.03
CA LEU A 186 -11.98 -0.71 -10.49
C LEU A 186 -13.03 0.14 -11.26
N PRO A 187 -12.99 1.49 -11.23
CA PRO A 187 -13.66 2.25 -12.26
C PRO A 187 -12.81 2.19 -13.52
N GLY A 188 -13.41 1.89 -14.68
CA GLY A 188 -12.79 1.97 -16.02
C GLY A 188 -12.37 3.37 -16.45
N LYS A 189 -11.84 4.19 -15.53
CA LYS A 189 -11.31 5.52 -15.75
C LYS A 189 -9.86 5.49 -15.31
N GLY A 190 -8.96 5.66 -16.29
CA GLY A 190 -7.52 5.70 -16.05
C GLY A 190 -7.16 6.61 -14.88
N PHE A 191 -6.19 6.19 -14.10
CA PHE A 191 -5.67 6.97 -13.00
C PHE A 191 -5.02 8.27 -13.53
N ASN A 192 -5.69 9.41 -13.34
CA ASN A 192 -5.07 10.71 -13.60
C ASN A 192 -4.04 10.96 -12.48
N LYS A 193 -2.76 10.73 -12.78
CA LYS A 193 -1.65 11.09 -11.89
C LYS A 193 -1.78 12.54 -11.46
N CYS A 194 -1.59 12.82 -10.17
CA CYS A 194 -1.56 14.21 -9.72
C CYS A 194 -0.33 14.92 -10.31
N SER A 195 -0.51 16.19 -10.70
CA SER A 195 0.59 17.00 -11.20
C SER A 195 1.37 17.61 -10.03
N LEU A 196 2.61 17.13 -9.83
CA LEU A 196 3.54 17.62 -8.80
C LEU A 196 4.74 18.39 -9.38
N THR A 197 4.72 18.58 -10.70
CA THR A 197 5.61 19.46 -11.46
C THR A 197 5.07 20.88 -11.45
#